data_AF-A0A292Q073-F1
#
_entry.id   AF-A0A292Q073-F1
#
_cell.length_a   1.000
_cell.length_b   1.000
_cell.length_c   1.000
_cell.angle_alpha   90.00
_cell.angle_beta   90.00
_cell.angle_gamma   90.00
#
_symmetry.space_group_name_H-M   'P 1'
#
loop_
_entity.id
_entity.type
_entity.pdbx_description
1 polymer ?
#
loop_
_entity_poly.entity_id
_entity_poly.type
_entity_poly.pdbx_seq_one_letter_code
_entity_poly.pdbx_strand_id
1 'polypeptide(L)'
;MDSIINSKVESKNPDPEMDITQNSAPGPARPSSPGASFTNQTTSPQGSTSSPYVPISPMEAKHYYHGLYSRAVLVARSGTDPWIPPAGPEADFPRKYLRPVGNHPITEVWDKLLIPIDNILRSKGVECTSIDLPRIAVVGEPVAPVVVWIGVKPGSLSGEDGFAAVMECKQLLMTHQLLDVEVEIRESVRVLH
;
A
#
# COMPACT_ATOMS: atom_id res chain seq x y z
N MET A 1 -30.80 -56.98 18.90
CA MET A 1 -29.45 -57.51 18.61
C MET A 1 -28.53 -56.31 18.43
N ASP A 2 -28.22 -55.52 19.48
CA ASP A 2 -27.66 -55.81 20.83
C ASP A 2 -26.13 -55.72 20.84
N SER A 3 -25.44 -55.19 21.85
CA SER A 3 -25.78 -54.30 23.01
C SER A 3 -24.43 -53.78 23.61
N ILE A 4 -24.26 -52.64 24.32
CA ILE A 4 -24.70 -52.25 25.68
C ILE A 4 -24.20 -53.29 26.73
N ILE A 5 -23.28 -53.07 27.70
CA ILE A 5 -22.50 -51.95 28.32
C ILE A 5 -21.07 -52.48 28.70
N ASN A 6 -20.09 -51.83 29.37
CA ASN A 6 -19.88 -50.61 30.21
C ASN A 6 -18.38 -50.19 30.04
N SER A 7 -17.79 -49.03 30.39
CA SER A 7 -18.05 -47.87 31.29
C SER A 7 -17.64 -47.99 32.79
N LYS A 8 -16.72 -47.11 33.25
CA LYS A 8 -16.36 -46.75 34.65
C LYS A 8 -15.60 -45.40 34.64
N VAL A 9 -15.98 -44.24 35.21
CA VAL A 9 -16.84 -43.81 36.35
C VAL A 9 -16.05 -43.60 37.66
N GLU A 10 -16.42 -42.53 38.38
CA GLU A 10 -16.03 -42.12 39.75
C GLU A 10 -14.62 -41.48 39.98
N SER A 11 -14.44 -40.34 40.68
CA SER A 11 -15.36 -39.23 41.10
C SER A 11 -14.58 -38.05 41.74
N LYS A 12 -15.32 -36.97 42.10
CA LYS A 12 -15.22 -36.18 43.37
C LYS A 12 -14.50 -34.81 43.38
N ASN A 13 -15.31 -33.75 43.49
CA ASN A 13 -14.96 -32.40 44.01
C ASN A 13 -14.97 -32.42 45.57
N PRO A 14 -14.41 -31.46 46.34
CA PRO A 14 -14.82 -30.03 46.32
C PRO A 14 -13.71 -28.96 46.61
N ASP A 15 -14.08 -27.69 46.49
CA ASP A 15 -13.36 -26.50 47.02
C ASP A 15 -13.48 -26.37 48.55
N PRO A 16 -12.66 -25.50 49.20
CA PRO A 16 -13.25 -24.26 49.73
C PRO A 16 -12.34 -22.99 49.66
N GLU A 17 -12.94 -21.85 50.00
CA GLU A 17 -12.33 -20.51 50.07
C GLU A 17 -11.38 -20.30 51.28
N MET A 18 -10.62 -19.19 51.30
CA MET A 18 -10.59 -18.18 52.39
C MET A 18 -9.55 -17.06 52.13
N ASP A 19 -10.10 -15.91 51.74
CA ASP A 19 -9.79 -14.53 52.17
C ASP A 19 -8.68 -14.25 53.21
N ILE A 20 -7.84 -13.24 52.92
CA ILE A 20 -7.39 -12.23 53.91
C ILE A 20 -7.44 -10.82 53.27
N THR A 21 -8.39 -10.01 53.70
CA THR A 21 -8.61 -8.60 53.29
C THR A 21 -8.02 -7.62 54.33
N GLN A 22 -8.20 -6.29 54.11
CA GLN A 22 -8.09 -5.18 55.08
C GLN A 22 -6.69 -4.52 55.26
N ASN A 23 -6.53 -3.21 55.52
CA ASN A 23 -7.39 -2.03 55.83
C ASN A 23 -6.66 -0.75 55.33
N SER A 24 -7.12 0.51 55.33
CA SER A 24 -8.39 1.29 55.29
C SER A 24 -8.01 2.78 55.57
N ALA A 25 -8.91 3.75 55.33
CA ALA A 25 -8.62 5.21 55.28
C ALA A 25 -8.94 5.97 56.62
N PRO A 26 -9.27 7.30 56.76
CA PRO A 26 -9.36 8.45 55.80
C PRO A 26 -9.01 9.90 56.29
N GLY A 27 -8.80 10.83 55.33
CA GLY A 27 -9.15 12.29 55.40
C GLY A 27 -8.32 13.25 56.28
N PRO A 28 -8.63 14.59 56.33
CA PRO A 28 -9.64 15.36 55.57
C PRO A 28 -9.18 16.77 55.02
N ALA A 29 -10.15 17.54 54.49
CA ALA A 29 -10.20 19.02 54.33
C ALA A 29 -9.61 19.73 53.07
N ARG A 30 -10.10 20.96 52.82
CA ARG A 30 -9.94 21.82 51.60
C ARG A 30 -9.89 23.31 52.00
N PRO A 31 -9.23 24.19 51.23
CA PRO A 31 -9.86 25.49 50.93
C PRO A 31 -9.78 25.95 49.45
N SER A 32 -10.81 26.73 49.06
CA SER A 32 -10.92 27.81 48.06
C SER A 32 -10.15 27.87 46.71
N SER A 33 -10.90 28.29 45.69
CA SER A 33 -10.50 28.73 44.33
C SER A 33 -10.33 30.28 44.30
N PRO A 34 -10.07 31.01 43.16
CA PRO A 34 -10.07 30.60 41.74
C PRO A 34 -9.01 31.21 40.79
N GLY A 35 -9.01 30.75 39.52
CA GLY A 35 -8.81 31.64 38.36
C GLY A 35 -7.51 31.57 37.56
N ALA A 36 -7.49 30.72 36.51
CA ALA A 36 -6.65 30.89 35.31
C ALA A 36 -7.30 30.15 34.13
N SER A 37 -7.13 30.65 32.89
CA SER A 37 -7.93 30.20 31.73
C SER A 37 -7.41 28.94 31.04
N PHE A 38 -8.33 28.10 30.55
CA PHE A 38 -8.02 27.04 29.58
C PHE A 38 -7.65 27.64 28.22
N THR A 39 -6.48 27.29 27.70
CA THR A 39 -6.19 27.32 26.26
C THR A 39 -5.48 26.02 25.88
N ASN A 40 -6.13 25.19 25.07
CA ASN A 40 -5.58 23.90 24.67
C ASN A 40 -4.50 24.11 23.60
N GLN A 41 -3.33 23.49 23.80
CA GLN A 41 -2.39 23.21 22.71
C GLN A 41 -1.99 21.73 22.75
N THR A 42 -2.80 20.90 22.10
CA THR A 42 -2.46 19.51 21.79
C THR A 42 -1.53 19.52 20.57
N THR A 43 -0.22 19.58 20.81
CA THR A 43 0.79 19.58 19.74
C THR A 43 0.96 18.17 19.17
N SER A 44 0.05 17.77 18.26
CA SER A 44 0.11 16.50 17.55
C SER A 44 1.36 16.39 16.66
N PRO A 45 2.23 15.39 16.85
CA PRO A 45 3.38 15.18 15.97
C PRO A 45 2.95 14.44 14.70
N GLN A 46 2.50 15.18 13.68
CA GLN A 46 2.38 14.67 12.31
C GLN A 46 3.32 15.44 11.38
N GLY A 47 4.61 15.10 11.48
CA GLY A 47 5.53 15.32 10.37
C GLY A 47 5.17 14.36 9.25
N SER A 48 4.44 14.83 8.24
CA SER A 48 4.17 14.06 7.03
C SER A 48 5.49 13.72 6.36
N THR A 49 5.94 12.46 6.48
CA THR A 49 7.16 11.98 5.84
C THR A 49 6.92 11.81 4.35
N SER A 50 6.90 12.94 3.63
CA SER A 50 6.94 12.97 2.17
C SER A 50 8.16 12.17 1.72
N SER A 51 7.94 11.12 0.93
CA SER A 51 9.04 10.41 0.29
C SER A 51 9.77 11.40 -0.62
N PRO A 52 11.10 11.59 -0.48
CA PRO A 52 11.81 12.58 -1.28
C PRO A 52 11.69 12.22 -2.76
N TYR A 53 11.22 13.16 -3.58
CA TYR A 53 11.14 12.95 -5.02
C TYR A 53 12.56 12.77 -5.58
N VAL A 54 12.83 11.60 -6.14
CA VAL A 54 14.04 11.29 -6.90
C VAL A 54 13.68 11.28 -8.38
N PRO A 55 14.19 12.21 -9.19
CA PRO A 55 13.93 12.23 -10.63
C PRO A 55 14.39 10.93 -11.31
N ILE A 56 13.47 10.26 -11.99
CA ILE A 56 13.75 9.06 -12.79
C ILE A 56 14.74 9.43 -13.90
N SER A 57 15.83 8.66 -14.01
CA SER A 57 16.85 8.94 -15.03
C SER A 57 16.32 8.64 -16.45
N PRO A 58 16.77 9.34 -17.51
CA PRO A 58 16.35 9.02 -18.88
C PRO A 58 16.68 7.59 -19.31
N MET A 59 17.68 6.96 -18.69
CA MET A 59 18.06 5.58 -18.96
C MET A 59 17.15 4.58 -18.23
N GLU A 60 16.72 4.88 -17.00
CA GLU A 60 15.65 4.15 -16.30
C GLU A 60 14.34 4.30 -17.08
N ALA A 61 13.90 5.53 -17.35
CA ALA A 61 12.64 5.84 -18.05
C ALA A 61 12.44 4.99 -19.31
N LYS A 62 13.50 4.82 -20.10
CA LYS A 62 13.49 4.07 -21.37
C LYS A 62 13.60 2.54 -21.22
N HIS A 63 14.19 2.02 -20.14
CA HIS A 63 14.50 0.59 -20.01
C HIS A 63 13.85 -0.10 -18.80
N TYR A 64 13.12 0.64 -17.96
CA TYR A 64 12.40 0.11 -16.79
C TYR A 64 11.44 -1.03 -17.15
N TYR A 65 10.84 -0.96 -18.34
CA TYR A 65 9.94 -1.97 -18.90
C TYR A 65 10.61 -2.86 -19.97
N HIS A 66 11.93 -3.06 -19.91
CA HIS A 66 12.61 -3.98 -20.82
C HIS A 66 11.93 -5.36 -20.83
N GLY A 67 11.85 -6.02 -21.99
CA GLY A 67 11.11 -7.28 -22.15
C GLY A 67 9.61 -7.12 -22.46
N LEU A 68 8.95 -6.03 -22.05
CA LEU A 68 7.54 -5.78 -22.43
C LEU A 68 7.43 -5.37 -23.89
N TYR A 69 6.43 -5.92 -24.60
CA TYR A 69 6.21 -5.65 -26.03
C TYR A 69 5.96 -4.17 -26.34
N SER A 70 5.27 -3.46 -25.45
CA SER A 70 4.96 -2.03 -25.60
C SER A 70 6.19 -1.13 -25.46
N ARG A 71 7.26 -1.57 -24.77
CA ARG A 71 8.47 -0.78 -24.46
C ARG A 71 8.15 0.65 -23.99
N ALA A 72 7.11 0.79 -23.18
CA ALA A 72 6.62 2.08 -22.71
C ALA A 72 7.71 2.84 -21.92
N VAL A 73 7.62 4.17 -21.93
CA VAL A 73 8.49 5.03 -21.09
C VAL A 73 7.88 5.15 -19.70
N LEU A 74 8.67 4.96 -18.65
CA LEU A 74 8.25 5.22 -17.27
C LEU A 74 8.27 6.73 -16.99
N VAL A 75 7.17 7.26 -16.44
CA VAL A 75 7.03 8.67 -16.01
C VAL A 75 7.19 8.81 -14.49
N ALA A 76 6.58 7.90 -13.73
CA ALA A 76 6.64 7.88 -12.26
C ALA A 76 6.36 6.48 -11.69
N ARG A 77 6.88 6.15 -10.50
CA ARG A 77 6.61 4.89 -9.78
C ARG A 77 6.62 5.08 -8.26
N SER A 78 5.81 4.29 -7.54
CA SER A 78 5.74 4.32 -6.06
C SER A 78 6.79 3.43 -5.40
N GLY A 79 7.33 2.46 -6.13
CA GLY A 79 8.30 1.50 -5.61
C GLY A 79 9.61 2.19 -5.25
N THR A 80 10.13 1.90 -4.06
CA THR A 80 11.33 2.55 -3.49
C THR A 80 12.65 1.90 -3.92
N ASP A 81 12.60 0.73 -4.54
CA ASP A 81 13.81 -0.01 -4.91
C ASP A 81 14.64 0.75 -5.96
N PRO A 82 15.97 0.90 -5.77
CA PRO A 82 16.83 1.55 -6.76
C PRO A 82 16.80 0.79 -8.09
N TRP A 83 16.56 1.51 -9.19
CA TRP A 83 16.78 0.92 -10.51
C TRP A 83 18.28 0.96 -10.83
N ILE A 84 18.88 -0.21 -10.94
CA ILE A 84 20.32 -0.36 -11.20
C ILE A 84 20.49 -0.82 -12.66
N PRO A 85 21.23 -0.07 -13.50
CA PRO A 85 21.52 -0.51 -14.86
C PRO A 85 22.48 -1.72 -14.85
N PRO A 86 22.38 -2.62 -15.84
CA PRO A 86 23.34 -3.71 -16.02
C PRO A 86 24.77 -3.19 -16.18
N ALA A 87 25.73 -3.89 -15.59
CA ALA A 87 27.14 -3.51 -15.60
C ALA A 87 28.03 -4.64 -16.13
N GLY A 88 28.87 -4.32 -17.11
CA GLY A 88 29.80 -5.25 -17.76
C GLY A 88 29.43 -5.57 -19.22
N PRO A 89 30.32 -6.20 -20.00
CA PRO A 89 30.16 -6.35 -21.46
C PRO A 89 29.01 -7.28 -21.89
N GLU A 90 28.59 -8.19 -21.02
CA GLU A 90 27.60 -9.25 -21.32
C GLU A 90 26.26 -9.03 -20.59
N ALA A 91 26.08 -7.88 -19.93
CA ALA A 91 24.97 -7.64 -19.01
C ALA A 91 23.72 -7.08 -19.73
N ASP A 92 22.68 -7.91 -19.87
CA ASP A 92 21.36 -7.50 -20.42
C ASP A 92 20.45 -6.88 -19.34
N PHE A 93 19.49 -6.05 -19.76
CA PHE A 93 18.49 -5.45 -18.88
C PHE A 93 17.51 -6.50 -18.35
N PRO A 94 17.21 -6.55 -17.03
CA PRO A 94 16.24 -7.48 -16.46
C PRO A 94 14.91 -7.48 -17.22
N ARG A 95 14.59 -8.61 -17.86
CA ARG A 95 13.42 -8.71 -18.73
C ARG A 95 12.15 -8.83 -17.88
N LYS A 96 11.31 -7.80 -17.94
CA LYS A 96 9.96 -7.79 -17.37
C LYS A 96 8.96 -8.49 -18.28
N TYR A 97 7.93 -9.08 -17.69
CA TYR A 97 6.77 -9.69 -18.36
C TYR A 97 5.51 -9.52 -17.51
N LEU A 98 4.34 -9.42 -18.18
CA LEU A 98 3.06 -9.29 -17.49
C LEU A 98 2.53 -10.66 -17.05
N ARG A 99 1.96 -10.72 -15.84
CA ARG A 99 1.17 -11.85 -15.33
C ARG A 99 -0.23 -11.35 -14.91
N PRO A 100 -1.28 -12.19 -14.98
CA PRO A 100 -2.54 -11.91 -14.29
C PRO A 100 -2.33 -11.73 -12.78
N VAL A 101 -3.23 -10.99 -12.13
CA VAL A 101 -3.18 -10.75 -10.67
C VAL A 101 -3.25 -12.05 -9.87
N GLY A 102 -4.05 -13.02 -10.33
CA GLY A 102 -4.37 -14.24 -9.59
C GLY A 102 -5.26 -13.95 -8.39
N ASN A 103 -5.16 -14.78 -7.35
CA ASN A 103 -5.83 -14.53 -6.08
C ASN A 103 -5.14 -13.38 -5.32
N HIS A 104 -5.82 -12.25 -5.15
CA HIS A 104 -5.30 -11.10 -4.40
C HIS A 104 -6.46 -10.20 -3.93
N PRO A 105 -6.45 -9.66 -2.68
CA PRO A 105 -7.57 -8.87 -2.15
C PRO A 105 -8.02 -7.69 -3.02
N ILE A 106 -7.12 -7.10 -3.83
CA ILE A 106 -7.48 -6.01 -4.73
C ILE A 106 -8.59 -6.39 -5.73
N THR A 107 -8.71 -7.65 -6.15
CA THR A 107 -9.69 -8.05 -7.18
C THR A 107 -11.13 -7.96 -6.69
N GLU A 108 -11.36 -7.92 -5.37
CA GLU A 108 -12.70 -7.76 -4.76
C GLU A 108 -13.13 -6.27 -4.64
N VAL A 109 -12.19 -5.36 -4.82
CA VAL A 109 -12.36 -3.91 -4.64
C VAL A 109 -11.97 -3.08 -5.86
N TRP A 110 -11.36 -3.66 -6.90
CA TRP A 110 -10.80 -2.95 -8.04
C TRP A 110 -11.78 -1.97 -8.71
N ASP A 111 -12.98 -2.42 -9.06
CA ASP A 111 -14.00 -1.56 -9.68
C ASP A 111 -14.42 -0.38 -8.80
N LYS A 112 -14.30 -0.52 -7.47
CA LYS A 112 -14.59 0.52 -6.47
C LYS A 112 -13.41 1.49 -6.29
N LEU A 113 -12.19 1.08 -6.65
CA LEU A 113 -10.98 1.90 -6.62
C LEU A 113 -10.79 2.73 -7.90
N LEU A 114 -11.30 2.27 -9.05
CA LEU A 114 -11.18 2.97 -10.33
C LEU A 114 -11.68 4.43 -10.27
N ILE A 115 -12.83 4.68 -9.64
CA ILE A 115 -13.42 6.03 -9.54
C ILE A 115 -12.58 6.94 -8.60
N PRO A 116 -12.21 6.53 -7.37
CA PRO A 116 -11.22 7.25 -6.56
C PRO A 116 -9.89 7.52 -7.27
N ILE A 117 -9.36 6.57 -8.05
CA ILE A 117 -8.10 6.75 -8.79
C ILE A 117 -8.27 7.80 -9.91
N ASP A 118 -9.33 7.73 -10.74
CA ASP A 118 -9.60 8.77 -11.75
C ASP A 118 -9.77 10.16 -11.10
N ASN A 119 -10.45 10.25 -9.95
CA ASN A 119 -10.62 11.51 -9.23
C ASN A 119 -9.29 12.09 -8.72
N ILE A 120 -8.35 11.26 -8.25
CA ILE A 120 -6.99 11.69 -7.88
C ILE A 120 -6.21 12.15 -9.11
N LEU A 121 -6.24 11.39 -10.21
CA LEU A 121 -5.56 11.79 -11.45
C LEU A 121 -6.11 13.12 -11.99
N ARG A 122 -7.44 13.26 -12.01
CA ARG A 122 -8.16 14.45 -12.44
C ARG A 122 -7.90 15.67 -11.56
N SER A 123 -7.76 15.52 -10.24
CA SER A 123 -7.43 16.62 -9.33
C SER A 123 -6.00 17.16 -9.55
N LYS A 124 -5.10 16.31 -10.04
CA LYS A 124 -3.72 16.65 -10.45
C LYS A 124 -3.61 17.12 -11.91
N GLY A 125 -4.70 17.14 -12.67
CA GLY A 125 -4.69 17.46 -14.11
C GLY A 125 -4.12 16.35 -15.00
N VAL A 126 -4.01 15.12 -14.51
CA VAL A 126 -3.47 13.96 -15.25
C VAL A 126 -4.55 13.34 -16.14
N GLU A 127 -4.45 13.54 -17.44
CA GLU A 127 -5.27 12.83 -18.43
C GLU A 127 -4.74 11.41 -18.68
N CYS A 128 -5.39 10.40 -18.07
CA CYS A 128 -5.04 9.00 -18.33
C CYS A 128 -5.66 8.45 -19.64
N THR A 129 -4.95 7.53 -20.28
CA THR A 129 -5.39 6.77 -21.47
C THR A 129 -5.83 5.34 -21.14
N SER A 130 -5.30 4.76 -20.06
CA SER A 130 -5.68 3.44 -19.52
C SER A 130 -5.35 3.39 -18.03
N ILE A 131 -6.04 2.53 -17.29
CA ILE A 131 -5.71 2.16 -15.91
C ILE A 131 -5.80 0.64 -15.86
N ASP A 132 -4.65 -0.01 -15.95
CA ASP A 132 -4.51 -1.46 -16.04
C ASP A 132 -4.08 -2.04 -14.67
N LEU A 133 -4.34 -3.33 -14.43
CA LEU A 133 -3.92 -4.01 -13.19
C LEU A 133 -3.15 -5.33 -13.45
N PRO A 134 -1.96 -5.29 -14.05
CA PRO A 134 -1.08 -6.45 -14.15
C PRO A 134 -0.37 -6.77 -12.81
N ARG A 135 0.19 -7.98 -12.72
CA ARG A 135 1.48 -8.18 -12.02
C ARG A 135 2.60 -7.98 -13.02
N ILE A 136 3.61 -7.19 -12.67
CA ILE A 136 4.78 -6.97 -13.54
C ILE A 136 5.97 -7.73 -12.94
N ALA A 137 6.29 -8.88 -13.53
CA ALA A 137 7.31 -9.79 -13.04
C ALA A 137 8.64 -9.61 -13.79
N VAL A 138 9.77 -9.90 -13.13
CA VAL A 138 11.11 -9.97 -13.75
C VAL A 138 11.47 -11.43 -13.98
N VAL A 139 12.08 -11.78 -15.12
CA VAL A 139 12.54 -13.15 -15.40
C VAL A 139 13.62 -13.55 -14.39
N GLY A 140 13.34 -14.61 -13.63
CA GLY A 140 14.20 -15.12 -12.56
C GLY A 140 13.65 -14.81 -11.15
N GLU A 141 12.86 -13.75 -11.00
CA GLU A 141 12.32 -13.35 -9.70
C GLU A 141 11.07 -14.16 -9.31
N PRO A 142 10.99 -14.71 -8.09
CA PRO A 142 9.84 -15.52 -7.66
C PRO A 142 8.59 -14.67 -7.42
N VAL A 143 8.77 -13.47 -6.85
CA VAL A 143 7.70 -12.54 -6.48
C VAL A 143 7.55 -11.46 -7.56
N ALA A 144 6.32 -10.98 -7.74
CA ALA A 144 6.03 -9.81 -8.57
C ALA A 144 4.89 -9.01 -7.93
N PRO A 145 5.08 -7.70 -7.70
CA PRO A 145 4.02 -6.85 -7.15
C PRO A 145 2.83 -6.81 -8.10
N VAL A 146 1.63 -6.55 -7.55
CA VAL A 146 0.52 -6.06 -8.35
C VAL A 146 0.77 -4.57 -8.61
N VAL A 147 0.56 -4.11 -9.84
CA VAL A 147 0.82 -2.72 -10.22
C VAL A 147 -0.46 -2.10 -10.77
N VAL A 148 -0.90 -1.00 -10.16
CA VAL A 148 -1.85 -0.06 -10.77
C VAL A 148 -1.09 0.70 -11.85
N TRP A 149 -1.30 0.29 -13.11
CA TRP A 149 -0.47 0.65 -14.24
C TRP A 149 -1.20 1.66 -15.13
N ILE A 150 -0.88 2.93 -14.94
CA ILE A 150 -1.62 4.07 -15.51
C ILE A 150 -0.92 4.51 -16.79
N GLY A 151 -1.63 4.45 -17.92
CA GLY A 151 -1.19 5.05 -19.17
C GLY A 151 -1.50 6.54 -19.22
N VAL A 152 -0.57 7.38 -19.63
CA VAL A 152 -0.77 8.79 -19.98
C VAL A 152 -0.25 9.09 -21.39
N LYS A 153 -0.71 10.16 -22.03
CA LYS A 153 -0.26 10.55 -23.37
C LYS A 153 1.26 10.87 -23.35
N PRO A 154 2.05 10.47 -24.36
CA PRO A 154 3.47 10.81 -24.41
C PRO A 154 3.73 12.31 -24.32
N GLY A 155 4.67 12.70 -23.47
CA GLY A 155 5.04 14.10 -23.21
C GLY A 155 3.97 14.96 -22.53
N SER A 156 2.85 14.40 -22.02
CA SER A 156 1.77 15.20 -21.41
C SER A 156 1.87 15.37 -19.90
N LEU A 157 2.89 14.83 -19.24
CA LEU A 157 3.03 14.84 -17.78
C LEU A 157 4.51 14.92 -17.37
N SER A 158 4.82 15.73 -16.36
CA SER A 158 6.17 15.78 -15.79
C SER A 158 6.41 14.61 -14.81
N GLY A 159 7.68 14.28 -14.57
CA GLY A 159 8.02 13.26 -13.57
C GLY A 159 7.66 13.66 -12.14
N GLU A 160 7.58 14.96 -11.84
CA GLU A 160 7.27 15.50 -10.51
C GLU A 160 5.75 15.46 -10.25
N ASP A 161 4.94 15.96 -11.20
CA ASP A 161 3.47 15.85 -11.16
C ASP A 161 3.03 14.39 -11.16
N GLY A 162 3.69 13.56 -11.99
CA GLY A 162 3.49 12.11 -12.04
C GLY A 162 3.80 11.44 -10.72
N PHE A 163 4.90 11.80 -10.04
CA PHE A 163 5.23 11.28 -8.72
C PHE A 163 4.21 11.72 -7.66
N ALA A 164 3.79 12.99 -7.68
CA ALA A 164 2.75 13.50 -6.78
C ALA A 164 1.40 12.77 -6.95
N ALA A 165 1.01 12.45 -8.18
CA ALA A 165 -0.18 11.64 -8.47
C ALA A 165 -0.01 10.18 -8.02
N VAL A 166 1.12 9.54 -8.36
CA VAL A 166 1.47 8.17 -7.96
C VAL A 166 1.44 7.97 -6.45
N MET A 167 2.02 8.90 -5.69
CA MET A 167 2.07 8.80 -4.23
C MET A 167 0.69 8.99 -3.58
N GLU A 168 -0.18 9.83 -4.14
CA GLU A 168 -1.55 9.98 -3.66
C GLU A 168 -2.41 8.74 -3.97
N CYS A 169 -2.26 8.15 -5.17
CA CYS A 169 -2.85 6.86 -5.50
C CYS A 169 -2.32 5.72 -4.59
N LYS A 170 -1.02 5.68 -4.28
CA LYS A 170 -0.44 4.70 -3.35
C LYS A 170 -0.98 4.90 -1.93
N GLN A 171 -1.19 6.14 -1.49
CA GLN A 171 -1.77 6.45 -0.19
C GLN A 171 -3.23 5.99 -0.09
N LEU A 172 -4.02 6.10 -1.17
CA LEU A 172 -5.36 5.50 -1.27
C LEU A 172 -5.28 3.96 -1.13
N LEU A 173 -4.37 3.29 -1.84
CA LEU A 173 -4.22 1.82 -1.71
C LEU A 173 -3.86 1.42 -0.28
N MET A 174 -3.04 2.21 0.42
CA MET A 174 -2.71 1.99 1.84
C MET A 174 -3.90 2.11 2.78
N THR A 175 -4.88 3.00 2.56
CA THR A 175 -6.09 3.05 3.44
C THR A 175 -6.96 1.80 3.26
N HIS A 176 -6.97 1.23 2.06
CA HIS A 176 -7.56 -0.07 1.75
C HIS A 176 -6.69 -1.28 2.16
N GLN A 177 -5.59 -1.07 2.90
CA GLN A 177 -4.62 -2.09 3.35
C GLN A 177 -3.90 -2.85 2.22
N LEU A 178 -3.91 -2.33 0.99
CA LEU A 178 -3.26 -2.91 -0.18
C LEU A 178 -1.79 -2.50 -0.25
N LEU A 179 -1.01 -2.90 0.75
CA LEU A 179 0.36 -2.44 0.97
C LEU A 179 1.35 -2.95 -0.11
N ASP A 180 1.11 -4.16 -0.65
CA ASP A 180 1.93 -4.84 -1.66
C ASP A 180 1.54 -4.50 -3.12
N VAL A 181 0.62 -3.53 -3.30
CA VAL A 181 0.21 -3.03 -4.62
C VAL A 181 0.95 -1.72 -4.91
N GLU A 182 1.74 -1.69 -5.97
CA GLU A 182 2.45 -0.50 -6.43
C GLU A 182 1.62 0.33 -7.42
N VAL A 183 2.03 1.58 -7.64
CA VAL A 183 1.46 2.47 -8.67
C VAL A 183 2.57 2.94 -9.59
N GLU A 184 2.35 2.82 -10.89
CA GLU A 184 3.29 3.24 -11.93
C GLU A 184 2.55 4.01 -13.03
N ILE A 185 3.08 5.16 -13.44
CA ILE A 185 2.62 5.89 -14.63
C ILE A 185 3.60 5.64 -15.78
N ARG A 186 3.06 5.29 -16.94
CA ARG A 186 3.78 5.08 -18.20
C ARG A 186 3.22 5.91 -19.35
N GLU A 187 4.07 6.23 -20.31
CA GLU A 187 3.60 6.74 -21.60
C GLU A 187 2.80 5.66 -22.37
N SER A 188 1.75 6.09 -23.05
CA SER A 188 0.75 5.22 -23.65
C SER A 188 -0.01 5.96 -24.75
N VAL A 189 -0.03 5.40 -25.97
CA VAL A 189 -0.85 5.95 -27.06
C VAL A 189 -2.23 5.31 -26.99
N ARG A 190 -3.28 6.14 -26.85
CA ARG A 190 -4.67 5.69 -26.92
C ARG A 190 -5.01 5.32 -28.36
N VAL A 191 -4.96 4.03 -28.70
CA VAL A 191 -5.45 3.52 -29.98
C VAL A 191 -6.98 3.47 -29.92
N LEU A 192 -7.62 4.50 -30.48
CA LEU A 192 -9.07 4.49 -30.71
C LEU A 192 -9.41 3.42 -31.76
N HIS A 193 -10.45 2.64 -31.47
CA HIS A 193 -11.09 1.67 -32.34
C HIS A 193 -12.60 1.99 -32.35
#